data_AF-T0QL71-F1
#
_entry.id   AF-T0QL71-F1
#
_cell.length_a   1.000
_cell.length_b   1.000
_cell.length_c   1.000
_cell.angle_alpha   90.00
_cell.angle_beta   90.00
_cell.angle_gamma   90.00
#
_symmetry.space_group_name_H-M   'P 1'
#
loop_
_entity.id
_entity.type
_entity.pdbx_description
1 polymer ?
#
loop_
_entity_poly.entity_id
_entity_poly.type
_entity_poly.pdbx_seq_one_letter_code
_entity_poly.pdbx_strand_id
1 'polypeptide(L)'
;MTCAKVIHHTSTTADSYRVRRNRLGSFICIASMLNVSSMPLAAYISEYLPWRGAFTPPETHANYTSFSAATLALHQERYSNATLPAGTTFLVDDNYNTQVVRALVPVHAQPLRFGDCFATSILGLPGLSFYSDSLNNFVCNVLDNPTTLVANGSCFHLNMLSRPYDRACLWFVPGDGISSHPNKADKVVTLYFVKTELRTPAFAWFLFVYRLGTTLFVWYRLYVHYYRHCLELEARLRRFGHRLKMPAGDWSYEIVLGDPTAIVLMDAWVASLYYLDTWFGCTNIGTATLQMQDSGDALLMLRGVMYLARTVWFAYWGLCLVSYALKRWKKQHAFKEVDPTVVAIVVTINGPAFTFMTGHVVIFARFYQWMFNCLIPRAFQGQEVEVGLVSIIFTVLTIHMPVAYGLVAGM
;
A
#
# COMPACT_ATOMS: atom_id res chain seq x y z
N MET A 1 27.21 2.82 -9.64
CA MET A 1 28.61 3.10 -10.01
C MET A 1 28.92 2.33 -11.29
N THR A 2 29.33 2.98 -12.37
CA THR A 2 29.71 2.31 -13.64
C THR A 2 31.23 2.24 -13.68
N CYS A 3 31.79 1.04 -13.79
CA CYS A 3 33.25 0.83 -13.77
C CYS A 3 33.71 0.21 -15.10
N ALA A 4 34.87 0.66 -15.60
CA ALA A 4 35.53 0.04 -16.74
C ALA A 4 36.71 -0.81 -16.23
N LYS A 5 36.67 -2.12 -16.50
CA LYS A 5 37.76 -3.05 -16.21
C LYS A 5 38.62 -3.21 -17.46
N VAL A 6 39.94 -3.18 -17.31
CA VAL A 6 40.88 -3.38 -18.41
C VAL A 6 41.26 -4.85 -18.49
N ILE A 7 41.22 -5.43 -19.68
CA ILE A 7 41.61 -6.82 -19.97
C ILE A 7 42.68 -6.80 -21.05
N HIS A 8 43.87 -7.30 -20.71
CA HIS A 8 45.00 -7.41 -21.63
C HIS A 8 44.85 -8.66 -22.51
N HIS A 9 45.03 -8.49 -23.81
CA HIS A 9 45.17 -9.58 -24.77
C HIS A 9 46.50 -9.43 -25.52
N THR A 10 47.05 -10.55 -25.97
CA THR A 10 48.23 -10.59 -26.84
C THR A 10 47.78 -10.84 -28.27
N SER A 11 47.46 -9.78 -29.02
CA SER A 11 47.34 -9.86 -30.48
C SER A 11 47.61 -8.51 -31.13
N THR A 12 48.06 -8.53 -32.37
CA THR A 12 48.49 -7.36 -33.11
C THR A 12 47.41 -6.92 -34.09
N THR A 13 47.25 -5.60 -34.22
CA THR A 13 46.49 -4.83 -35.23
C THR A 13 45.00 -4.55 -34.97
N ALA A 14 44.71 -3.33 -34.45
CA ALA A 14 43.54 -2.53 -34.83
C ALA A 14 43.64 -1.08 -34.31
N ASP A 15 43.30 -0.10 -35.14
CA ASP A 15 43.20 1.34 -34.84
C ASP A 15 42.04 1.71 -33.87
N SER A 16 41.35 0.71 -33.29
CA SER A 16 40.18 0.90 -32.43
C SER A 16 40.23 -0.04 -31.23
N TYR A 17 40.11 0.49 -30.01
CA TYR A 17 40.10 -0.32 -28.80
C TYR A 17 38.84 -1.18 -28.70
N ARG A 18 39.02 -2.46 -28.39
CA ARG A 18 37.90 -3.39 -28.23
C ARG A 18 37.17 -3.13 -26.91
N VAL A 19 35.94 -2.61 -27.00
CA VAL A 19 35.08 -2.40 -25.82
C VAL A 19 33.94 -3.42 -25.80
N ARG A 20 33.86 -4.20 -24.72
CA ARG A 20 32.78 -5.17 -24.44
C ARG A 20 31.97 -4.70 -23.25
N ARG A 21 30.67 -5.02 -23.22
CA ARG A 21 29.84 -4.85 -22.03
C ARG A 21 29.78 -6.16 -21.25
N ASN A 22 29.88 -6.07 -19.93
CA ASN A 22 29.63 -7.22 -19.08
C ASN A 22 28.16 -7.64 -19.21
N ARG A 23 27.91 -8.90 -19.60
CA ARG A 23 26.54 -9.40 -19.85
C ARG A 23 25.69 -9.44 -18.58
N LEU A 24 26.27 -9.87 -17.46
CA LEU A 24 25.58 -9.96 -16.17
C LEU A 24 25.23 -8.57 -15.63
N GLY A 25 26.18 -7.63 -15.64
CA GLY A 25 25.94 -6.25 -15.23
C GLY A 25 24.90 -5.56 -16.11
N SER A 26 24.92 -5.81 -17.43
CA SER A 26 23.90 -5.28 -18.34
C SER A 26 22.51 -5.85 -18.03
N PHE A 27 22.42 -7.17 -17.76
CA PHE A 27 21.17 -7.81 -17.39
C PHE A 27 20.60 -7.25 -16.08
N ILE A 28 21.42 -7.18 -15.02
CA ILE A 28 21.00 -6.63 -13.72
C ILE A 28 20.56 -5.17 -13.86
N CYS A 29 21.31 -4.37 -14.63
CA CYS A 29 20.97 -2.97 -14.89
C CYS A 29 19.60 -2.82 -15.58
N ILE A 30 19.32 -3.61 -16.62
CA ILE A 30 18.05 -3.59 -17.34
C ILE A 30 16.92 -4.10 -16.44
N ALA A 31 17.14 -5.20 -15.70
CA ALA A 31 16.15 -5.74 -14.77
C ALA A 31 15.78 -4.73 -13.69
N SER A 32 16.77 -4.05 -13.12
CA SER A 32 16.56 -3.02 -12.11
C SER A 32 15.85 -1.77 -12.66
N MET A 33 16.23 -1.32 -13.88
CA MET A 33 15.51 -0.27 -14.60
C MET A 33 14.03 -0.63 -14.79
N LEU A 34 13.73 -1.82 -15.27
CA LEU A 34 12.36 -2.28 -15.48
C LEU A 34 11.61 -2.35 -14.16
N ASN A 35 12.23 -2.89 -13.10
CA ASN A 35 11.63 -2.96 -11.78
C ASN A 35 11.27 -1.56 -11.24
N VAL A 36 12.24 -0.64 -11.19
CA VAL A 36 12.01 0.69 -10.58
C VAL A 36 11.05 1.56 -11.39
N SER A 37 11.02 1.41 -12.71
CA SER A 37 10.13 2.19 -13.60
C SER A 37 8.72 1.62 -13.73
N SER A 38 8.55 0.31 -13.50
CA SER A 38 7.24 -0.35 -13.52
C SER A 38 6.52 -0.32 -12.18
N MET A 39 7.14 0.21 -11.10
CA MET A 39 6.53 0.34 -9.78
C MET A 39 5.09 0.92 -9.78
N PRO A 40 4.76 2.01 -10.53
CA PRO A 40 3.38 2.49 -10.60
C PRO A 40 2.44 1.51 -11.28
N LEU A 41 2.93 0.78 -12.29
CA LEU A 41 2.14 -0.23 -13.02
C LEU A 41 1.99 -1.52 -12.20
N ALA A 42 2.96 -1.84 -11.34
CA ALA A 42 2.90 -2.99 -10.44
C ALA A 42 1.72 -2.89 -9.45
N ALA A 43 1.19 -1.69 -9.24
CA ALA A 43 -0.07 -1.47 -8.56
C ALA A 43 -1.21 -2.33 -9.12
N TYR A 44 -1.26 -2.54 -10.44
CA TYR A 44 -2.29 -3.36 -11.11
C TYR A 44 -2.16 -4.87 -10.88
N ILE A 45 -1.15 -5.32 -10.12
CA ILE A 45 -1.15 -6.67 -9.55
C ILE A 45 -2.25 -6.77 -8.48
N SER A 46 -2.48 -5.67 -7.74
CA SER A 46 -3.50 -5.59 -6.72
C SER A 46 -4.76 -4.84 -7.13
N GLU A 47 -4.64 -3.92 -8.08
CA GLU A 47 -5.73 -3.07 -8.57
C GLU A 47 -6.24 -3.51 -9.95
N TYR A 48 -7.48 -3.17 -10.27
CA TYR A 48 -8.01 -3.39 -11.62
C TYR A 48 -7.51 -2.35 -12.63
N LEU A 49 -7.20 -2.83 -13.84
CA LEU A 49 -7.02 -1.97 -15.02
C LEU A 49 -8.31 -1.19 -15.33
N PRO A 50 -8.26 -0.05 -16.04
CA PRO A 50 -9.44 0.76 -16.33
C PRO A 50 -10.56 0.01 -17.06
N TRP A 51 -10.22 -0.95 -17.91
CA TRP A 51 -11.16 -1.77 -18.67
C TRP A 51 -11.50 -3.11 -18.00
N ARG A 52 -11.02 -3.35 -16.78
CA ARG A 52 -11.36 -4.52 -15.95
C ARG A 52 -11.99 -4.07 -14.64
N GLY A 53 -12.73 -4.96 -13.97
CA GLY A 53 -13.45 -4.67 -12.73
C GLY A 53 -14.72 -3.85 -12.97
N ALA A 54 -15.60 -3.81 -11.97
CA ALA A 54 -16.84 -3.05 -12.06
C ALA A 54 -16.63 -1.55 -11.84
N PHE A 55 -17.57 -0.73 -12.29
CA PHE A 55 -17.66 0.67 -11.88
C PHE A 55 -18.82 0.84 -10.93
N THR A 56 -18.63 1.67 -9.92
CA THR A 56 -19.64 1.92 -8.91
C THR A 56 -20.59 2.98 -9.44
N PRO A 57 -21.91 2.72 -9.49
CA PRO A 57 -22.88 3.74 -9.89
C PRO A 57 -22.86 4.90 -8.88
N PRO A 58 -23.25 6.12 -9.33
CA PRO A 58 -23.37 7.27 -8.43
C PRO A 58 -24.31 6.98 -7.25
N GLU A 59 -24.08 7.63 -6.12
CA GLU A 59 -25.00 7.60 -4.99
C GLU A 59 -26.35 8.22 -5.38
N THR A 60 -27.44 7.48 -5.17
CA THR A 60 -28.80 7.91 -5.50
C THR A 60 -29.66 8.11 -4.25
N HIS A 61 -29.17 7.74 -3.07
CA HIS A 61 -29.94 7.84 -1.84
C HIS A 61 -30.01 9.27 -1.31
N ALA A 62 -31.21 9.72 -0.90
CA ALA A 62 -31.46 11.08 -0.46
C ALA A 62 -30.98 11.36 0.99
N ASN A 63 -30.89 10.33 1.82
CA ASN A 63 -30.43 10.44 3.21
C ASN A 63 -29.67 9.17 3.66
N TYR A 64 -28.90 9.30 4.74
CA TYR A 64 -28.10 8.19 5.29
C TYR A 64 -28.94 6.98 5.68
N THR A 65 -30.13 7.16 6.27
CA THR A 65 -30.98 6.03 6.70
C THR A 65 -31.43 5.18 5.51
N SER A 66 -31.83 5.82 4.40
CA SER A 66 -32.19 5.11 3.16
C SER A 66 -30.98 4.42 2.53
N PHE A 67 -29.82 5.07 2.53
CA PHE A 67 -28.56 4.48 2.09
C PHE A 67 -28.22 3.22 2.90
N SER A 68 -28.21 3.33 4.23
CA SER A 68 -27.80 2.26 5.12
C SER A 68 -28.73 1.05 5.01
N ALA A 69 -30.05 1.28 5.03
CA ALA A 69 -31.03 0.21 4.90
C ALA A 69 -30.98 -0.49 3.54
N ALA A 70 -30.93 0.27 2.43
CA ALA A 70 -30.93 -0.31 1.09
C ALA A 70 -29.61 -1.04 0.77
N THR A 71 -28.47 -0.45 1.15
CA THR A 71 -27.14 -1.05 0.94
C THR A 71 -26.97 -2.30 1.79
N LEU A 72 -27.43 -2.26 3.03
CA LEU A 72 -27.40 -3.42 3.92
C LEU A 72 -28.25 -4.57 3.36
N ALA A 73 -29.49 -4.30 2.96
CA ALA A 73 -30.38 -5.30 2.38
C ALA A 73 -29.76 -5.94 1.12
N LEU A 74 -29.18 -5.13 0.24
CA LEU A 74 -28.49 -5.61 -0.97
C LEU A 74 -27.30 -6.51 -0.63
N HIS A 75 -26.49 -6.14 0.36
CA HIS A 75 -25.33 -6.94 0.76
C HIS A 75 -25.74 -8.22 1.50
N GLN A 76 -26.80 -8.20 2.31
CA GLN A 76 -27.34 -9.39 2.98
C GLN A 76 -27.94 -10.39 1.99
N GLU A 77 -28.64 -9.90 0.95
CA GLU A 77 -29.16 -10.75 -0.12
C GLU A 77 -28.02 -11.42 -0.90
N ARG A 78 -26.98 -10.64 -1.24
CA ARG A 78 -25.87 -11.12 -2.05
C ARG A 78 -24.90 -12.00 -1.29
N TYR A 79 -24.62 -11.69 -0.04
CA TYR A 79 -23.62 -12.35 0.79
C TYR A 79 -24.29 -12.98 2.00
N SER A 80 -24.65 -14.24 1.87
CA SER A 80 -25.31 -15.03 2.91
C SER A 80 -24.71 -16.42 2.99
N ASN A 81 -25.10 -17.20 4.00
CA ASN A 81 -24.71 -18.60 4.10
C ASN A 81 -25.16 -19.43 2.87
N ALA A 82 -26.19 -18.99 2.14
CA ALA A 82 -26.69 -19.68 0.96
C ALA A 82 -25.91 -19.34 -0.32
N THR A 83 -25.33 -18.14 -0.40
CA THR A 83 -24.61 -17.66 -1.59
C THR A 83 -23.10 -17.84 -1.50
N LEU A 84 -22.54 -17.81 -0.30
CA LEU A 84 -21.11 -17.97 -0.06
C LEU A 84 -20.75 -19.45 0.14
N PRO A 85 -19.60 -19.91 -0.38
CA PRO A 85 -19.15 -21.28 -0.14
C PRO A 85 -18.92 -21.57 1.35
N ALA A 86 -19.17 -22.81 1.76
CA ALA A 86 -18.88 -23.26 3.11
C ALA A 86 -17.36 -23.22 3.37
N GLY A 87 -16.96 -22.80 4.57
CA GLY A 87 -15.57 -22.66 5.00
C GLY A 87 -14.88 -21.35 4.59
N THR A 88 -15.50 -20.51 3.74
CA THR A 88 -14.86 -19.27 3.27
C THR A 88 -14.92 -18.16 4.33
N THR A 89 -13.79 -17.79 4.92
CA THR A 89 -13.71 -16.64 5.86
C THR A 89 -13.46 -15.32 5.14
N PHE A 90 -12.85 -15.34 3.96
CA PHE A 90 -12.53 -14.15 3.18
C PHE A 90 -12.85 -14.39 1.71
N LEU A 91 -13.57 -13.48 1.06
CA LEU A 91 -13.90 -13.51 -0.36
C LEU A 91 -13.61 -12.15 -1.00
N VAL A 92 -12.91 -12.19 -2.13
CA VAL A 92 -12.80 -11.06 -3.05
C VAL A 92 -13.87 -11.23 -4.13
N ASP A 93 -14.86 -10.33 -4.19
CA ASP A 93 -15.85 -10.30 -5.26
C ASP A 93 -15.48 -9.26 -6.32
N ASP A 94 -14.83 -9.74 -7.37
CA ASP A 94 -14.36 -8.95 -8.51
C ASP A 94 -15.52 -8.33 -9.33
N ASN A 95 -16.73 -8.91 -9.26
CA ASN A 95 -17.88 -8.40 -10.02
C ASN A 95 -18.45 -7.10 -9.44
N TYR A 96 -18.19 -6.84 -8.16
CA TYR A 96 -18.70 -5.65 -7.46
C TYR A 96 -17.60 -4.83 -6.78
N ASN A 97 -16.33 -5.21 -6.94
CA ASN A 97 -15.18 -4.65 -6.23
C ASN A 97 -15.41 -4.64 -4.71
N THR A 98 -15.84 -5.79 -4.19
CA THR A 98 -16.22 -5.93 -2.78
C THR A 98 -15.30 -6.95 -2.10
N GLN A 99 -14.86 -6.61 -0.89
CA GLN A 99 -14.18 -7.51 0.03
C GLN A 99 -15.19 -7.96 1.08
N VAL A 100 -15.39 -9.28 1.22
CA VAL A 100 -16.31 -9.88 2.19
C VAL A 100 -15.50 -10.68 3.19
N VAL A 101 -15.67 -10.37 4.46
CA VAL A 101 -14.99 -11.06 5.54
C VAL A 101 -16.02 -11.59 6.53
N ARG A 102 -15.84 -12.84 6.95
CA ARG A 102 -16.67 -13.53 7.93
C ARG A 102 -15.82 -13.99 9.09
N ALA A 103 -16.30 -13.73 10.30
CA ALA A 103 -15.69 -14.23 11.52
C ALA A 103 -16.73 -14.84 12.46
N LEU A 104 -16.35 -15.89 13.18
CA LEU A 104 -17.15 -16.43 14.27
C LEU A 104 -16.82 -15.68 15.54
N VAL A 105 -17.85 -15.15 16.20
CA VAL A 105 -17.71 -14.40 17.44
C VAL A 105 -18.52 -15.12 18.53
N PRO A 106 -17.90 -15.47 19.67
CA PRO A 106 -18.63 -16.06 20.78
C PRO A 106 -19.53 -15.02 21.44
N VAL A 107 -20.76 -15.41 21.75
CA VAL A 107 -21.71 -14.58 22.50
C VAL A 107 -21.31 -14.56 23.97
N HIS A 108 -21.46 -13.43 24.65
CA HIS A 108 -21.12 -13.31 26.06
C HIS A 108 -22.12 -14.08 26.94
N ALA A 109 -21.61 -14.75 27.96
CA ALA A 109 -22.45 -15.40 28.96
C ALA A 109 -23.10 -14.38 29.91
N GLN A 110 -22.47 -13.21 30.09
CA GLN A 110 -22.95 -12.10 30.90
C GLN A 110 -22.56 -10.78 30.24
N PRO A 111 -23.35 -9.71 30.39
CA PRO A 111 -23.03 -8.40 29.82
C PRO A 111 -21.67 -7.88 30.29
N LEU A 112 -20.82 -7.52 29.33
CA LEU A 112 -19.49 -6.99 29.62
C LEU A 112 -19.52 -5.46 29.65
N ARG A 113 -18.60 -4.87 30.44
CA ARG A 113 -18.34 -3.43 30.32
C ARG A 113 -17.69 -3.17 28.96
N PHE A 114 -17.94 -1.99 28.38
CA PHE A 114 -17.41 -1.64 27.06
C PHE A 114 -15.89 -1.85 26.92
N GLY A 115 -15.10 -1.46 27.92
CA GLY A 115 -13.64 -1.65 27.88
C GLY A 115 -13.22 -3.12 27.82
N ASP A 116 -13.90 -3.98 28.58
CA ASP A 116 -13.64 -5.41 28.62
C ASP A 116 -14.12 -6.09 27.33
N CYS A 117 -15.31 -5.72 26.84
CA CYS A 117 -15.81 -6.15 25.53
C CYS A 117 -14.85 -5.77 24.40
N PHE A 118 -14.34 -4.53 24.41
CA PHE A 118 -13.41 -4.07 23.38
C PHE A 118 -12.13 -4.88 23.37
N ALA A 119 -11.52 -5.08 24.55
CA ALA A 119 -10.24 -5.76 24.67
C ALA A 119 -10.33 -7.28 24.39
N THR A 120 -11.45 -7.91 24.73
CA THR A 120 -11.59 -9.38 24.67
C THR A 120 -12.30 -9.88 23.42
N SER A 121 -13.25 -9.11 22.89
CA SER A 121 -14.20 -9.62 21.89
C SER A 121 -14.24 -8.79 20.60
N ILE A 122 -13.91 -7.50 20.67
CA ILE A 122 -13.81 -6.64 19.47
C ILE A 122 -12.41 -6.70 18.84
N LEU A 123 -11.37 -6.86 19.65
CA LEU A 123 -9.99 -6.89 19.17
C LEU A 123 -9.77 -8.05 18.19
N GLY A 124 -9.17 -7.77 17.03
CA GLY A 124 -8.98 -8.75 15.96
C GLY A 124 -10.23 -9.06 15.14
N LEU A 125 -11.37 -8.37 15.37
CA LEU A 125 -12.53 -8.52 14.49
C LEU A 125 -12.26 -7.92 13.10
N PRO A 126 -12.84 -8.51 12.05
CA PRO A 126 -12.75 -8.01 10.68
C PRO A 126 -13.08 -6.52 10.55
N GLY A 127 -12.18 -5.79 9.91
CA GLY A 127 -12.36 -4.36 9.65
C GLY A 127 -12.37 -3.46 10.89
N LEU A 128 -11.93 -3.95 12.06
CA LEU A 128 -11.92 -3.18 13.32
C LEU A 128 -11.31 -1.79 13.18
N SER A 129 -10.25 -1.66 12.38
CA SER A 129 -9.58 -0.39 12.13
C SER A 129 -10.58 0.70 11.69
N PHE A 130 -11.63 0.34 10.96
CA PHE A 130 -12.64 1.26 10.42
C PHE A 130 -13.84 1.50 11.35
N TYR A 131 -13.90 0.87 12.52
CA TYR A 131 -15.08 0.98 13.38
C TYR A 131 -15.14 2.35 14.05
N SER A 132 -16.33 2.93 14.12
CA SER A 132 -16.63 4.09 14.96
C SER A 132 -17.01 3.64 16.38
N ASP A 133 -17.03 4.58 17.33
CA ASP A 133 -17.53 4.29 18.69
C ASP A 133 -18.97 3.76 18.68
N SER A 134 -19.82 4.25 17.77
CA SER A 134 -21.18 3.75 17.61
C SER A 134 -21.22 2.28 17.17
N LEU A 135 -20.32 1.88 16.28
CA LEU A 135 -20.24 0.52 15.77
C LEU A 135 -19.64 -0.43 16.81
N ASN A 136 -18.63 0.02 17.57
CA ASN A 136 -18.10 -0.74 18.70
C ASN A 136 -19.18 -1.01 19.76
N ASN A 137 -19.96 0.02 20.12
CA ASN A 137 -21.09 -0.14 21.06
C ASN A 137 -22.15 -1.09 20.51
N PHE A 138 -22.46 -0.97 19.22
CA PHE A 138 -23.40 -1.86 18.54
C PHE A 138 -22.95 -3.33 18.63
N VAL A 139 -21.68 -3.62 18.34
CA VAL A 139 -21.11 -4.98 18.44
C VAL A 139 -21.22 -5.52 19.86
N CYS A 140 -20.82 -4.75 20.89
CA CYS A 140 -20.93 -5.21 22.28
C CYS A 140 -22.39 -5.50 22.68
N ASN A 141 -23.33 -4.64 22.28
CA ASN A 141 -24.74 -4.83 22.60
C ASN A 141 -25.32 -6.11 21.97
N VAL A 142 -24.90 -6.45 20.75
CA VAL A 142 -25.31 -7.68 20.08
C VAL A 142 -24.73 -8.91 20.77
N LEU A 143 -23.46 -8.86 21.20
CA LEU A 143 -22.80 -9.95 21.91
C LEU A 143 -23.33 -10.17 23.32
N ASP A 144 -23.83 -9.12 23.98
CA ASP A 144 -24.49 -9.23 25.28
C ASP A 144 -25.93 -9.74 25.16
N ASN A 145 -26.65 -9.38 24.09
CA ASN A 145 -28.05 -9.71 23.88
C ASN A 145 -28.33 -10.19 22.44
N PRO A 146 -28.05 -11.48 22.13
CA PRO A 146 -28.19 -12.02 20.79
C PRO A 146 -29.65 -12.03 20.30
N THR A 147 -30.64 -11.94 21.18
CA THR A 147 -32.06 -11.82 20.76
C THR A 147 -32.36 -10.56 19.93
N THR A 148 -31.45 -9.59 19.90
CA THR A 148 -31.50 -8.38 19.04
C THR A 148 -30.97 -8.61 17.61
N LEU A 149 -30.54 -9.83 17.26
CA LEU A 149 -29.87 -10.18 16.00
C LEU A 149 -30.75 -10.08 14.73
N VAL A 150 -32.08 -10.11 14.86
CA VAL A 150 -32.96 -10.47 13.73
C VAL A 150 -33.11 -9.37 12.65
N ALA A 151 -32.55 -8.17 12.82
CA ALA A 151 -32.61 -7.12 11.78
C ALA A 151 -31.51 -6.04 11.80
N ASN A 152 -30.53 -6.14 12.70
CA ASN A 152 -29.63 -5.01 12.94
C ASN A 152 -28.27 -5.21 12.28
N GLY A 153 -28.02 -4.43 11.24
CA GLY A 153 -26.69 -4.14 10.71
C GLY A 153 -26.59 -2.65 10.42
N SER A 154 -25.40 -2.17 10.10
CA SER A 154 -25.20 -0.77 9.73
C SER A 154 -24.16 -0.66 8.62
N CYS A 155 -24.41 0.28 7.71
CA CYS A 155 -23.47 0.68 6.68
C CYS A 155 -23.01 2.12 6.89
N PHE A 156 -21.75 2.39 6.61
CA PHE A 156 -21.14 3.72 6.76
C PHE A 156 -20.25 4.06 5.57
N HIS A 157 -20.03 5.36 5.36
CA HIS A 157 -19.15 5.86 4.33
C HIS A 157 -17.72 6.00 4.85
N LEU A 158 -16.75 5.64 4.01
CA LEU A 158 -15.36 6.01 4.21
C LEU A 158 -15.06 7.17 3.27
N ASN A 159 -14.74 8.30 3.88
CA ASN A 159 -14.47 9.57 3.22
C ASN A 159 -12.97 9.87 3.26
N MET A 160 -12.46 10.48 2.20
CA MET A 160 -11.10 11.01 2.13
C MET A 160 -11.21 12.46 1.70
N LEU A 161 -10.77 13.37 2.57
CA LEU A 161 -10.94 14.82 2.40
C LEU A 161 -12.40 15.18 2.11
N SER A 162 -13.32 14.61 2.89
CA SER A 162 -14.77 14.79 2.78
C SER A 162 -15.38 14.34 1.45
N ARG A 163 -14.71 13.46 0.70
CA ARG A 163 -15.29 12.79 -0.47
C ARG A 163 -15.41 11.29 -0.23
N PRO A 164 -16.57 10.68 -0.52
CA PRO A 164 -16.75 9.24 -0.36
C PRO A 164 -15.88 8.48 -1.34
N TYR A 165 -15.12 7.52 -0.83
CA TYR A 165 -14.24 6.68 -1.65
C TYR A 165 -14.47 5.19 -1.44
N ASP A 166 -14.92 4.75 -0.25
CA ASP A 166 -15.35 3.37 0.00
C ASP A 166 -16.66 3.36 0.82
N ARG A 167 -17.36 2.23 0.82
CA ARG A 167 -18.51 1.96 1.69
C ARG A 167 -18.23 0.68 2.46
N ALA A 168 -18.62 0.63 3.72
CA ALA A 168 -18.54 -0.59 4.50
C ALA A 168 -19.84 -0.87 5.24
N CYS A 169 -20.16 -2.15 5.39
CA CYS A 169 -21.34 -2.63 6.10
C CYS A 169 -20.94 -3.74 7.05
N LEU A 170 -21.62 -3.78 8.19
CA LEU A 170 -21.43 -4.78 9.21
C LEU A 170 -22.78 -5.28 9.71
N TRP A 171 -22.92 -6.61 9.81
CA TRP A 171 -24.09 -7.24 10.41
C TRP A 171 -23.74 -8.60 11.01
N PHE A 172 -24.68 -9.14 11.78
CA PHE A 172 -24.54 -10.44 12.42
C PHE A 172 -25.63 -11.39 11.94
N VAL A 173 -25.28 -12.67 11.88
CA VAL A 173 -26.20 -13.77 11.61
C VAL A 173 -26.10 -14.76 12.77
N PRO A 174 -27.23 -15.24 13.32
CA PRO A 174 -27.20 -16.22 14.41
C PRO A 174 -26.57 -17.55 13.95
N GLY A 175 -25.78 -18.15 14.85
CA GLY A 175 -25.14 -19.45 14.62
C GLY A 175 -23.84 -19.38 13.82
N ASP A 176 -23.33 -20.57 13.50
CA ASP A 176 -22.13 -20.77 12.69
C ASP A 176 -22.52 -20.84 11.20
N GLY A 177 -22.29 -19.74 10.49
CA GLY A 177 -22.51 -19.63 9.05
C GLY A 177 -21.26 -19.89 8.21
N ILE A 178 -20.14 -20.25 8.84
CA ILE A 178 -18.87 -20.51 8.15
C ILE A 178 -18.65 -22.01 8.03
N SER A 179 -18.85 -22.77 9.10
CA SER A 179 -18.59 -24.22 9.09
C SER A 179 -19.76 -25.00 8.48
N SER A 180 -19.44 -26.14 7.86
CA SER A 180 -20.44 -27.07 7.32
C SER A 180 -21.19 -27.86 8.41
N HIS A 181 -20.91 -27.63 9.69
CA HIS A 181 -21.43 -28.40 10.82
C HIS A 181 -22.24 -27.51 11.79
N PRO A 182 -23.57 -27.43 11.63
CA PRO A 182 -24.43 -26.50 12.38
C PRO A 182 -24.58 -26.80 13.90
N ASN A 183 -23.95 -27.85 14.44
CA ASN A 183 -24.23 -28.37 15.79
C ASN A 183 -23.65 -27.55 16.97
N LYS A 184 -23.17 -26.32 16.75
CA LYS A 184 -22.69 -25.40 17.81
C LYS A 184 -23.43 -24.06 17.83
N ALA A 185 -24.65 -24.00 17.28
CA ALA A 185 -25.38 -22.76 17.01
C ALA A 185 -25.68 -21.86 18.23
N ASP A 186 -25.79 -22.41 19.44
CA ASP A 186 -26.39 -21.68 20.57
C ASP A 186 -25.48 -20.64 21.27
N LYS A 187 -24.18 -20.60 20.96
CA LYS A 187 -23.22 -19.71 21.65
C LYS A 187 -22.33 -18.87 20.73
N VAL A 188 -22.59 -18.91 19.43
CA VAL A 188 -21.77 -18.20 18.43
C VAL A 188 -22.66 -17.42 17.47
N VAL A 189 -22.15 -16.28 17.03
CA VAL A 189 -22.72 -15.50 15.94
C VAL A 189 -21.69 -15.35 14.84
N THR A 190 -22.16 -15.29 13.61
CA THR A 190 -21.30 -15.01 12.46
C THR A 190 -21.37 -13.52 12.15
N LEU A 191 -20.24 -12.85 12.30
CA LEU A 191 -20.03 -11.47 11.89
C LEU A 191 -19.73 -11.43 10.40
N TYR A 192 -20.42 -10.56 9.68
CA TYR A 192 -20.15 -10.20 8.30
C TYR A 192 -19.64 -8.76 8.26
N PHE A 193 -18.45 -8.58 7.69
CA PHE A 193 -17.92 -7.26 7.35
C PHE A 193 -17.70 -7.19 5.84
N VAL A 194 -18.34 -6.23 5.20
CA VAL A 194 -18.31 -6.07 3.76
C VAL A 194 -17.84 -4.68 3.42
N LYS A 195 -16.76 -4.57 2.64
CA LYS A 195 -16.21 -3.30 2.16
C LYS A 195 -16.31 -3.27 0.63
N THR A 196 -17.00 -2.26 0.09
CA THR A 196 -17.12 -2.03 -1.35
C THR A 196 -16.35 -0.78 -1.75
N GLU A 197 -15.52 -0.92 -2.78
CA GLU A 197 -14.70 0.20 -3.28
C GLU A 197 -15.48 1.06 -4.27
N LEU A 198 -15.50 2.40 -4.08
CA LEU A 198 -16.09 3.31 -5.06
C LEU A 198 -15.08 3.61 -6.17
N ARG A 199 -15.33 3.03 -7.35
CA ARG A 199 -14.49 3.23 -8.52
C ARG A 199 -15.27 3.91 -9.63
N THR A 200 -14.84 5.12 -9.99
CA THR A 200 -15.40 5.87 -11.13
C THR A 200 -14.53 5.66 -12.39
N PRO A 201 -15.14 5.62 -13.58
CA PRO A 201 -14.39 5.43 -14.83
C PRO A 201 -13.40 6.57 -15.08
N ALA A 202 -13.79 7.82 -14.81
CA ALA A 202 -12.93 8.98 -15.01
C ALA A 202 -11.65 8.89 -14.15
N PHE A 203 -11.77 8.52 -12.87
CA PHE A 203 -10.63 8.40 -11.98
C PHE A 203 -9.73 7.21 -12.34
N ALA A 204 -10.32 6.07 -12.74
CA ALA A 204 -9.56 4.90 -13.18
C ALA A 204 -8.71 5.18 -14.42
N TRP A 205 -9.27 5.86 -15.43
CA TRP A 205 -8.52 6.26 -16.62
C TRP A 205 -7.48 7.33 -16.33
N PHE A 206 -7.79 8.31 -15.47
CA PHE A 206 -6.83 9.29 -15.01
C PHE A 206 -5.60 8.62 -14.36
N LEU A 207 -5.82 7.71 -13.42
CA LEU A 207 -4.76 6.94 -12.76
C LEU A 207 -3.90 6.16 -13.76
N PHE A 208 -4.52 5.53 -14.75
CA PHE A 208 -3.79 4.77 -15.77
C PHE A 208 -2.90 5.65 -16.64
N VAL A 209 -3.44 6.76 -17.15
CA VAL A 209 -2.67 7.73 -17.94
C VAL A 209 -1.56 8.35 -17.10
N TYR A 210 -1.85 8.67 -15.83
CA TYR A 210 -0.87 9.16 -14.87
C TYR A 210 0.29 8.18 -14.71
N ARG A 211 0.01 6.89 -14.40
CA ARG A 211 1.01 5.85 -14.21
C ARG A 211 1.86 5.61 -15.47
N LEU A 212 1.22 5.59 -16.65
CA LEU A 212 1.95 5.47 -17.92
C LEU A 212 2.87 6.67 -18.14
N GLY A 213 2.37 7.88 -17.91
CA GLY A 213 3.15 9.12 -18.00
C GLY A 213 4.33 9.13 -17.02
N THR A 214 4.12 8.70 -15.77
CA THR A 214 5.18 8.59 -14.78
C THR A 214 6.23 7.55 -15.19
N THR A 215 5.85 6.36 -15.65
CA THR A 215 6.79 5.35 -16.13
C THR A 215 7.64 5.87 -17.29
N LEU A 216 7.03 6.54 -18.27
CA LEU A 216 7.76 7.18 -19.38
C LEU A 216 8.68 8.30 -18.90
N PHE A 217 8.24 9.09 -17.92
CA PHE A 217 9.07 10.13 -17.32
C PHE A 217 10.29 9.55 -16.61
N VAL A 218 10.14 8.45 -15.87
CA VAL A 218 11.27 7.74 -15.24
C VAL A 218 12.24 7.21 -16.28
N TRP A 219 11.76 6.64 -17.37
CA TRP A 219 12.61 6.22 -18.50
C TRP A 219 13.40 7.39 -19.08
N TYR A 220 12.75 8.53 -19.28
CA TYR A 220 13.42 9.75 -19.74
C TYR A 220 14.50 10.21 -18.77
N ARG A 221 14.22 10.25 -17.45
CA ARG A 221 15.20 10.63 -16.42
C ARG A 221 16.39 9.68 -16.39
N LEU A 222 16.13 8.37 -16.43
CA LEU A 222 17.17 7.34 -16.49
C LEU A 222 18.01 7.46 -17.75
N TYR A 223 17.40 7.75 -18.90
CA TYR A 223 18.14 7.95 -20.13
C TYR A 223 19.09 9.15 -20.03
N VAL A 224 18.58 10.31 -19.60
CA VAL A 224 19.35 11.57 -19.54
C VAL A 224 20.47 11.52 -18.51
N HIS A 225 20.20 10.98 -17.31
CA HIS A 225 21.11 11.03 -16.16
C HIS A 225 21.98 9.79 -15.98
N TYR A 226 21.66 8.67 -16.62
CA TYR A 226 22.43 7.43 -16.48
C TYR A 226 22.90 6.85 -17.82
N TYR A 227 21.97 6.47 -18.70
CA TYR A 227 22.34 5.73 -19.91
C TYR A 227 23.13 6.58 -20.90
N ARG A 228 22.79 7.86 -21.07
CA ARG A 228 23.55 8.78 -21.93
C ARG A 228 25.02 8.84 -21.54
N HIS A 229 25.33 8.93 -20.24
CA HIS A 229 26.71 8.95 -19.76
C HIS A 229 27.43 7.62 -19.95
N CYS A 230 26.72 6.50 -19.83
CA CYS A 230 27.28 5.18 -20.14
C CYS A 230 27.62 5.04 -21.64
N LEU A 231 26.77 5.56 -22.52
CA LEU A 231 27.02 5.58 -23.97
C LEU A 231 28.18 6.52 -24.34
N GLU A 232 28.26 7.69 -23.72
CA GLU A 232 29.38 8.64 -23.91
C GLU A 232 30.71 8.04 -23.45
N LEU A 233 30.72 7.35 -22.31
CA LEU A 233 31.91 6.63 -21.82
C LEU A 233 32.36 5.56 -22.81
N GLU A 234 31.43 4.75 -23.31
CA GLU A 234 31.71 3.72 -24.32
C GLU A 234 32.27 4.32 -25.60
N ALA A 235 31.68 5.42 -26.09
CA ALA A 235 32.14 6.12 -27.29
C ALA A 235 33.55 6.70 -27.09
N ARG A 236 33.84 7.29 -25.92
CA ARG A 236 35.18 7.82 -25.60
C ARG A 236 36.23 6.71 -25.48
N LEU A 237 35.90 5.59 -24.83
CA LEU A 237 36.82 4.45 -24.70
C LEU A 237 37.13 3.82 -26.06
N ARG A 238 36.14 3.69 -26.94
CA ARG A 238 36.36 3.20 -28.32
C ARG A 238 37.26 4.11 -29.14
N ARG A 239 37.09 5.43 -29.02
CA ARG A 239 37.82 6.42 -29.83
C ARG A 239 39.22 6.74 -29.31
N PHE A 240 39.39 6.83 -27.99
CA PHE A 240 40.59 7.40 -27.38
C PHE A 240 41.30 6.46 -26.40
N GLY A 241 40.66 5.39 -25.92
CA GLY A 241 41.18 4.56 -24.82
C GLY A 241 41.40 5.35 -23.52
N HIS A 242 42.12 4.77 -22.55
CA HIS A 242 42.50 5.42 -21.30
C HIS A 242 44.00 5.79 -21.31
N ARG A 243 44.30 7.06 -21.67
CA ARG A 243 45.60 7.80 -21.56
C ARG A 243 46.78 7.38 -22.47
N LEU A 244 47.53 8.42 -22.86
CA LEU A 244 48.78 8.46 -23.65
C LEU A 244 49.98 7.62 -23.14
N LYS A 245 49.89 6.92 -22.00
CA LYS A 245 51.04 6.26 -21.32
C LYS A 245 50.78 4.78 -21.02
N MET A 246 50.16 4.04 -21.93
CA MET A 246 50.08 2.58 -21.79
C MET A 246 51.28 1.89 -22.47
N PRO A 247 51.78 0.79 -21.89
CA PRO A 247 52.72 -0.09 -22.59
C PRO A 247 52.13 -0.59 -23.90
N ALA A 248 52.99 -0.86 -24.88
CA ALA A 248 52.58 -1.50 -26.13
C ALA A 248 51.92 -2.85 -25.82
N GLY A 249 50.67 -3.03 -26.24
CA GLY A 249 49.86 -4.23 -25.99
C GLY A 249 48.45 -4.10 -26.56
N ASP A 250 47.75 -5.23 -26.72
CA ASP A 250 46.35 -5.25 -27.17
C ASP A 250 45.43 -5.09 -25.97
N TRP A 251 44.81 -3.93 -25.85
CA TRP A 251 43.99 -3.61 -24.70
C TRP A 251 42.51 -3.69 -25.05
N SER A 252 41.77 -4.42 -24.23
CA SER A 252 40.31 -4.44 -24.30
C SER A 252 39.70 -3.90 -23.01
N TYR A 253 38.55 -3.25 -23.15
CA TYR A 253 37.81 -2.68 -22.03
C TYR A 253 36.52 -3.47 -21.82
N GLU A 254 36.20 -3.75 -20.57
CA GLU A 254 34.93 -4.30 -20.15
C GLU A 254 34.17 -3.25 -19.33
N ILE A 255 33.04 -2.77 -19.86
CA ILE A 255 32.16 -1.85 -19.15
C ILE A 255 31.18 -2.66 -18.29
N VAL A 256 31.22 -2.42 -16.98
CA VAL A 256 30.28 -2.97 -16.01
C VAL A 256 29.24 -1.90 -15.69
N LEU A 257 28.03 -2.09 -16.21
CA LEU A 257 26.87 -1.28 -15.86
C LEU A 257 26.41 -1.63 -14.45
N GLY A 258 26.21 -0.61 -13.63
CA GLY A 258 25.68 -0.74 -12.28
C GLY A 258 24.16 -0.61 -12.23
N ASP A 259 23.62 -0.76 -11.04
CA ASP A 259 22.21 -0.51 -10.76
C ASP A 259 21.88 1.00 -10.84
N PRO A 260 20.93 1.43 -11.71
CA PRO A 260 20.52 2.82 -11.80
C PRO A 260 19.48 3.24 -10.73
N THR A 261 18.97 2.32 -9.91
CA THR A 261 17.87 2.56 -8.96
C THR A 261 18.14 3.74 -8.03
N ALA A 262 19.36 3.87 -7.49
CA ALA A 262 19.72 4.98 -6.60
C ALA A 262 19.49 6.37 -7.22
N ILE A 263 19.66 6.51 -8.54
CA ILE A 263 19.42 7.78 -9.25
C ILE A 263 17.93 8.11 -9.24
N VAL A 264 17.06 7.10 -9.38
CA VAL A 264 15.61 7.25 -9.36
C VAL A 264 15.11 7.54 -7.95
N LEU A 265 15.62 6.82 -6.95
CA LEU A 265 15.24 6.97 -5.54
C LEU A 265 15.55 8.37 -5.00
N MET A 266 16.64 8.98 -5.47
CA MET A 266 17.10 10.30 -5.03
C MET A 266 16.61 11.45 -5.93
N ASP A 267 15.78 11.15 -6.93
CA ASP A 267 15.18 12.16 -7.79
C ASP A 267 13.89 12.71 -7.17
N ALA A 268 13.94 13.96 -6.69
CA ALA A 268 12.81 14.60 -6.01
C ALA A 268 11.53 14.64 -6.87
N TRP A 269 11.64 14.71 -8.19
CA TRP A 269 10.47 14.71 -9.07
C TRP A 269 9.86 13.31 -9.16
N VAL A 270 10.69 12.27 -9.34
CA VAL A 270 10.19 10.89 -9.39
C VAL A 270 9.60 10.49 -8.03
N ALA A 271 10.30 10.79 -6.93
CA ALA A 271 9.80 10.52 -5.58
C ALA A 271 8.46 11.22 -5.32
N SER A 272 8.27 12.45 -5.80
CA SER A 272 6.98 13.17 -5.69
C SER A 272 5.88 12.50 -6.52
N LEU A 273 6.18 12.05 -7.74
CA LEU A 273 5.20 11.37 -8.58
C LEU A 273 4.76 10.03 -7.98
N TYR A 274 5.69 9.26 -7.41
CA TYR A 274 5.38 7.99 -6.75
C TYR A 274 4.69 8.19 -5.39
N TYR A 275 5.04 9.25 -4.65
CA TYR A 275 4.30 9.67 -3.47
C TYR A 275 2.82 9.95 -3.81
N LEU A 276 2.57 10.73 -4.86
CA LEU A 276 1.21 11.03 -5.33
C LEU A 276 0.47 9.79 -5.86
N ASP A 277 1.15 8.89 -6.57
CA ASP A 277 0.58 7.62 -7.04
C ASP A 277 0.06 6.76 -5.87
N THR A 278 0.85 6.62 -4.81
CA THR A 278 0.44 5.90 -3.60
C THR A 278 -0.72 6.60 -2.89
N TRP A 279 -0.75 7.94 -2.87
CA TRP A 279 -1.85 8.73 -2.32
C TRP A 279 -3.15 8.57 -3.10
N PHE A 280 -3.10 8.60 -4.44
CA PHE A 280 -4.29 8.34 -5.27
C PHE A 280 -4.78 6.89 -5.14
N GLY A 281 -3.90 5.95 -4.79
CA GLY A 281 -4.23 4.56 -4.48
C GLY A 281 -4.66 4.28 -3.04
N CYS A 282 -5.03 5.29 -2.25
CA CYS A 282 -5.39 5.15 -0.83
C CYS A 282 -6.56 4.17 -0.58
N THR A 283 -7.53 4.11 -1.50
CA THR A 283 -8.67 3.18 -1.39
C THR A 283 -8.23 1.73 -1.31
N ASN A 284 -7.29 1.37 -2.19
CA ASN A 284 -6.65 0.07 -2.27
C ASN A 284 -5.70 -0.19 -1.10
N ILE A 285 -5.14 0.84 -0.45
CA ILE A 285 -4.38 0.68 0.80
C ILE A 285 -5.32 0.11 1.88
N GLY A 286 -6.54 0.65 2.01
CA GLY A 286 -7.51 0.12 2.97
C GLY A 286 -7.89 -1.34 2.66
N THR A 287 -7.96 -1.72 1.39
CA THR A 287 -8.21 -3.11 0.97
C THR A 287 -7.03 -4.02 1.25
N ALA A 288 -5.81 -3.56 0.98
CA ALA A 288 -4.58 -4.27 1.33
C ALA A 288 -4.45 -4.46 2.85
N THR A 289 -4.88 -3.48 3.65
CA THR A 289 -4.98 -3.59 5.11
C THR A 289 -5.92 -4.71 5.53
N LEU A 290 -7.14 -4.79 4.97
CA LEU A 290 -8.06 -5.90 5.26
C LEU A 290 -7.49 -7.25 4.84
N GLN A 291 -6.91 -7.36 3.65
CA GLN A 291 -6.27 -8.60 3.20
C GLN A 291 -5.12 -9.01 4.12
N MET A 292 -4.36 -8.06 4.64
CA MET A 292 -3.25 -8.35 5.55
C MET A 292 -3.72 -8.77 6.95
N GLN A 293 -4.78 -8.15 7.48
CA GLN A 293 -5.24 -8.39 8.85
C GLN A 293 -6.19 -9.59 8.95
N ASP A 294 -7.08 -9.74 7.96
CA ASP A 294 -8.27 -10.57 8.10
C ASP A 294 -8.31 -11.76 7.13
N SER A 295 -7.35 -11.88 6.20
CA SER A 295 -7.33 -13.03 5.29
C SER A 295 -6.72 -14.27 5.95
N GLY A 296 -7.41 -15.41 5.79
CA GLY A 296 -6.85 -16.72 6.13
C GLY A 296 -5.94 -17.31 5.05
N ASP A 297 -5.77 -16.62 3.92
CA ASP A 297 -5.00 -17.06 2.76
C ASP A 297 -3.65 -16.31 2.71
N ALA A 298 -2.56 -17.07 2.82
CA ALA A 298 -1.20 -16.53 2.78
C ALA A 298 -0.90 -15.75 1.49
N LEU A 299 -1.52 -16.11 0.36
CA LEU A 299 -1.32 -15.40 -0.90
C LEU A 299 -1.99 -14.03 -0.90
N LEU A 300 -3.21 -13.92 -0.37
CA LEU A 300 -3.90 -12.64 -0.20
C LEU A 300 -3.18 -11.74 0.81
N MET A 301 -2.72 -12.31 1.92
CA MET A 301 -1.90 -11.60 2.89
C MET A 301 -0.62 -11.05 2.25
N LEU A 302 0.11 -11.88 1.48
CA LEU A 302 1.32 -11.46 0.78
C LEU A 302 1.02 -10.37 -0.26
N ARG A 303 -0.08 -10.48 -1.01
CA ARG A 303 -0.54 -9.44 -1.94
C ARG A 303 -0.79 -8.11 -1.23
N GLY A 304 -1.42 -8.15 -0.06
CA GLY A 304 -1.62 -6.98 0.80
C GLY A 304 -0.32 -6.35 1.26
N VAL A 305 0.63 -7.16 1.76
CA VAL A 305 1.97 -6.70 2.19
C VAL A 305 2.75 -6.07 1.04
N MET A 306 2.79 -6.73 -0.14
CA MET A 306 3.46 -6.20 -1.33
C MET A 306 2.86 -4.87 -1.78
N TYR A 307 1.54 -4.72 -1.70
CA TYR A 307 0.89 -3.45 -2.02
C TYR A 307 1.26 -2.36 -1.02
N LEU A 308 1.27 -2.68 0.27
CA LEU A 308 1.62 -1.74 1.34
C LEU A 308 3.10 -1.32 1.29
N ALA A 309 3.99 -2.14 0.71
CA ALA A 309 5.40 -1.78 0.50
C ALA A 309 5.59 -0.50 -0.35
N ARG A 310 4.60 -0.10 -1.16
CA ARG A 310 4.61 1.17 -1.91
C ARG A 310 4.70 2.41 -1.00
N THR A 311 4.43 2.27 0.29
CA THR A 311 4.58 3.33 1.30
C THR A 311 6.05 3.73 1.52
N VAL A 312 7.02 2.93 1.06
CA VAL A 312 8.45 3.29 1.03
C VAL A 312 8.72 4.62 0.31
N TRP A 313 7.90 4.96 -0.68
CA TRP A 313 8.04 6.22 -1.42
C TRP A 313 7.79 7.45 -0.53
N PHE A 314 7.06 7.30 0.57
CA PHE A 314 6.91 8.37 1.56
C PHE A 314 8.26 8.70 2.20
N ALA A 315 9.03 7.67 2.58
CA ALA A 315 10.37 7.83 3.14
C ALA A 315 11.33 8.47 2.14
N TYR A 316 11.38 7.99 0.89
CA TYR A 316 12.25 8.57 -0.15
C TYR A 316 11.89 10.03 -0.47
N TRP A 317 10.60 10.33 -0.55
CA TRP A 317 10.12 11.69 -0.75
C TRP A 317 10.53 12.61 0.42
N GLY A 318 10.36 12.15 1.66
CA GLY A 318 10.82 12.86 2.85
C GLY A 318 12.32 13.14 2.84
N LEU A 319 13.14 12.16 2.49
CA LEU A 319 14.59 12.33 2.35
C LEU A 319 14.95 13.34 1.25
N CYS A 320 14.24 13.34 0.12
CA CYS A 320 14.41 14.33 -0.94
C CYS A 320 14.08 15.75 -0.45
N LEU A 321 12.99 15.92 0.30
CA LEU A 321 12.59 17.21 0.87
C LEU A 321 13.62 17.73 1.88
N VAL A 322 14.08 16.86 2.78
CA VAL A 322 15.11 17.21 3.77
C VAL A 322 16.42 17.56 3.07
N SER A 323 16.83 16.80 2.05
CA SER A 323 18.02 17.11 1.24
C SER A 323 17.91 18.49 0.58
N TYR A 324 16.75 18.82 0.01
CA TYR A 324 16.48 20.14 -0.57
C TYR A 324 16.58 21.25 0.49
N ALA A 325 15.95 21.05 1.65
CA ALA A 325 15.95 22.01 2.76
C ALA A 325 17.36 22.24 3.34
N LEU A 326 18.12 21.16 3.58
CA LEU A 326 19.50 21.24 4.08
C LEU A 326 20.43 21.93 3.09
N LYS A 327 20.27 21.70 1.78
CA LYS A 327 21.02 22.43 0.74
C LYS A 327 20.66 23.91 0.74
N ARG A 328 19.37 24.24 0.84
CA ARG A 328 18.89 25.63 0.92
C ARG A 328 19.46 26.38 2.12
N TRP A 329 19.60 25.71 3.26
CA TRP A 329 20.15 26.30 4.50
C TRP A 329 21.65 26.03 4.72
N LYS A 330 22.34 25.39 3.77
CA LYS A 330 23.77 25.03 3.87
C LYS A 330 24.13 24.18 5.12
N LYS A 331 23.19 23.37 5.62
CA LYS A 331 23.35 22.51 6.81
C LYS A 331 23.58 21.03 6.47
N GLN A 332 24.19 20.75 5.32
CA GLN A 332 24.39 19.37 4.85
C GLN A 332 25.25 18.52 5.81
N HIS A 333 26.13 19.17 6.59
CA HIS A 333 26.96 18.51 7.59
C HIS A 333 26.16 17.94 8.78
N ALA A 334 24.96 18.45 9.04
CA ALA A 334 24.11 18.01 10.14
C ALA A 334 23.28 16.75 9.82
N PHE A 335 23.52 16.11 8.67
CA PHE A 335 22.76 14.95 8.23
C PHE A 335 23.69 13.90 7.65
N LYS A 336 23.64 12.69 8.22
CA LYS A 336 24.39 11.54 7.70
C LYS A 336 23.60 10.85 6.60
N GLU A 337 24.30 10.44 5.54
CA GLU A 337 23.71 9.69 4.44
C GLU A 337 23.09 8.38 4.95
N VAL A 338 21.86 8.10 4.50
CA VAL A 338 21.10 6.92 4.87
C VAL A 338 21.03 5.99 3.67
N ASP A 339 21.40 4.72 3.86
CA ASP A 339 21.36 3.74 2.78
C ASP A 339 19.90 3.50 2.32
N PRO A 340 19.58 3.73 1.05
CA PRO A 340 18.21 3.61 0.55
C PRO A 340 17.66 2.18 0.61
N THR A 341 18.51 1.16 0.57
CA THR A 341 18.13 -0.26 0.70
C THR A 341 17.70 -0.56 2.13
N VAL A 342 18.45 -0.04 3.11
CA VAL A 342 18.08 -0.18 4.54
C VAL A 342 16.76 0.52 4.81
N VAL A 343 16.54 1.71 4.24
CA VAL A 343 15.24 2.41 4.33
C VAL A 343 14.12 1.55 3.75
N ALA A 344 14.31 0.94 2.58
CA ALA A 344 13.31 0.06 1.97
C ALA A 344 12.94 -1.10 2.90
N ILE A 345 13.93 -1.81 3.44
CA ILE A 345 13.72 -2.96 4.33
C ILE A 345 12.96 -2.51 5.59
N VAL A 346 13.42 -1.45 6.23
CA VAL A 346 12.82 -0.94 7.48
C VAL A 346 11.38 -0.52 7.28
N VAL A 347 11.07 0.25 6.23
CA VAL A 347 9.69 0.70 5.96
C VAL A 347 8.79 -0.47 5.55
N THR A 348 9.30 -1.40 4.73
CA THR A 348 8.54 -2.58 4.30
C THR A 348 8.16 -3.50 5.46
N ILE A 349 8.96 -3.55 6.53
CA ILE A 349 8.64 -4.31 7.75
C ILE A 349 7.73 -3.50 8.68
N ASN A 350 8.07 -2.24 8.94
CA ASN A 350 7.35 -1.41 9.92
C ASN A 350 5.95 -1.02 9.46
N GLY A 351 5.71 -0.83 8.16
CA GLY A 351 4.39 -0.50 7.62
C GLY A 351 3.36 -1.59 7.96
N PRO A 352 3.54 -2.83 7.49
CA PRO A 352 2.69 -3.98 7.85
C PRO A 352 2.60 -4.21 9.35
N ALA A 353 3.71 -4.12 10.09
CA ALA A 353 3.69 -4.30 11.54
C ALA A 353 2.80 -3.26 12.24
N PHE A 354 2.91 -1.98 11.84
CA PHE A 354 2.06 -0.91 12.36
C PHE A 354 0.59 -1.16 12.03
N THR A 355 0.29 -1.48 10.77
CA THR A 355 -1.08 -1.82 10.35
C THR A 355 -1.64 -2.99 11.14
N PHE A 356 -0.85 -4.05 11.39
CA PHE A 356 -1.29 -5.21 12.17
C PHE A 356 -1.67 -4.83 13.60
N MET A 357 -0.83 -3.98 14.24
CA MET A 357 -1.09 -3.49 15.60
C MET A 357 -2.40 -2.70 15.70
N THR A 358 -2.84 -1.99 14.65
CA THR A 358 -4.11 -1.25 14.68
C THR A 358 -5.35 -2.15 14.78
N GLY A 359 -5.24 -3.44 14.44
CA GLY A 359 -6.32 -4.43 14.61
C GLY A 359 -6.18 -5.28 15.87
N HIS A 360 -4.97 -5.40 16.42
CA HIS A 360 -4.65 -6.41 17.45
C HIS A 360 -4.13 -5.84 18.78
N VAL A 361 -3.92 -4.52 18.88
CA VAL A 361 -3.48 -3.87 20.12
C VAL A 361 -4.42 -2.73 20.47
N VAL A 362 -5.05 -2.81 21.65
CA VAL A 362 -6.13 -1.90 22.09
C VAL A 362 -5.75 -0.42 21.95
N ILE A 363 -4.58 -0.02 22.44
CA ILE A 363 -4.15 1.39 22.43
C ILE A 363 -4.02 1.90 20.99
N PHE A 364 -3.41 1.10 20.10
CA PHE A 364 -3.25 1.48 18.69
C PHE A 364 -4.59 1.50 17.96
N ALA A 365 -5.45 0.51 18.19
CA ALA A 365 -6.80 0.45 17.61
C ALA A 365 -7.63 1.69 18.00
N ARG A 366 -7.69 2.02 19.30
CA ARG A 366 -8.44 3.19 19.80
C ARG A 366 -7.88 4.50 19.29
N PHE A 367 -6.55 4.63 19.24
CA PHE A 367 -5.91 5.83 18.67
C PHE A 367 -6.24 5.98 17.18
N TYR A 368 -6.22 4.89 16.41
CA TYR A 368 -6.54 4.87 14.99
C TYR A 368 -8.01 5.23 14.73
N GLN A 369 -8.95 4.61 15.47
CA GLN A 369 -10.37 4.95 15.41
C GLN A 369 -10.64 6.41 15.81
N TRP A 370 -9.92 6.94 16.79
CA TRP A 370 -10.04 8.35 17.17
C TRP A 370 -9.62 9.28 16.02
N MET A 371 -8.48 9.01 15.38
CA MET A 371 -8.02 9.81 14.23
C MET A 371 -9.02 9.80 13.07
N PHE A 372 -9.71 8.69 12.86
CA PHE A 372 -10.76 8.56 11.84
C PHE A 372 -12.01 9.41 12.12
N ASN A 373 -12.31 9.68 13.39
CA ASN A 373 -13.55 10.34 13.80
C ASN A 373 -13.36 11.80 14.24
N CYS A 374 -12.12 12.23 14.57
CA CYS A 374 -11.90 13.52 15.22
C CYS A 374 -12.19 14.75 14.33
N LEU A 375 -12.10 14.61 13.01
CA LEU A 375 -12.43 15.67 12.05
C LEU A 375 -13.90 15.66 11.61
N ILE A 376 -14.66 14.64 12.02
CA ILE A 376 -16.05 14.48 11.60
C ILE A 376 -16.97 15.28 12.51
N PRO A 377 -17.88 16.11 11.95
CA PRO A 377 -18.88 16.80 12.75
C PRO A 377 -19.72 15.82 13.56
N ARG A 378 -20.08 16.19 14.79
CA ARG A 378 -20.84 15.32 15.72
C ARG A 378 -22.14 14.75 15.12
N ALA A 379 -22.77 15.47 14.18
CA ALA A 379 -23.99 15.02 13.51
C ALA A 379 -23.79 13.79 12.60
N PHE A 380 -22.58 13.57 12.09
CA PHE A 380 -22.24 12.49 11.16
C PHE A 380 -21.37 11.40 11.81
N GLN A 381 -21.03 11.54 13.10
CA GLN A 381 -20.28 10.52 13.83
C GLN A 381 -21.08 9.21 13.87
N GLY A 382 -20.45 8.12 13.41
CA GLY A 382 -21.10 6.82 13.26
C GLY A 382 -21.73 6.55 11.90
N GLN A 383 -21.86 7.57 11.05
CA GLN A 383 -22.33 7.45 9.67
C GLN A 383 -21.18 7.49 8.67
N GLU A 384 -20.11 8.18 9.04
CA GLU A 384 -18.94 8.42 8.21
C GLU A 384 -17.64 8.20 9.01
N VAL A 385 -16.56 7.92 8.29
CA VAL A 385 -15.18 7.82 8.77
C VAL A 385 -14.27 8.61 7.82
N GLU A 386 -13.36 9.44 8.35
CA GLU A 386 -12.47 10.31 7.55
C GLU A 386 -11.03 9.82 7.57
N VAL A 387 -10.56 9.32 6.42
CA VAL A 387 -9.27 8.63 6.27
C VAL A 387 -8.12 9.58 5.92
N GLY A 388 -8.42 10.82 5.54
CA GLY A 388 -7.43 11.83 5.20
C GLY A 388 -6.41 12.06 6.32
N LEU A 389 -6.85 12.32 7.55
CA LEU A 389 -5.94 12.59 8.67
C LEU A 389 -5.03 11.41 8.98
N VAL A 390 -5.60 10.21 9.00
CA VAL A 390 -4.87 8.96 9.23
C VAL A 390 -3.79 8.77 8.16
N SER A 391 -4.11 9.04 6.90
CA SER A 391 -3.16 8.94 5.79
C SER A 391 -2.03 9.97 5.89
N ILE A 392 -2.32 11.20 6.34
CA ILE A 392 -1.31 12.23 6.61
C ILE A 392 -0.37 11.78 7.72
N ILE A 393 -0.92 11.35 8.87
CA ILE A 393 -0.11 10.94 10.02
C ILE A 393 0.73 9.72 9.67
N PHE A 394 0.17 8.73 8.99
CA PHE A 394 0.91 7.55 8.53
C PHE A 394 2.06 7.92 7.57
N THR A 395 1.82 8.87 6.66
CA THR A 395 2.87 9.45 5.79
C THR A 395 3.97 10.10 6.63
N VAL A 396 3.61 10.95 7.60
CA VAL A 396 4.57 11.66 8.47
C VAL A 396 5.39 10.69 9.31
N LEU A 397 4.76 9.65 9.87
CA LEU A 397 5.46 8.61 10.64
C LEU A 397 6.48 7.86 9.76
N THR A 398 6.11 7.55 8.52
CA THR A 398 7.00 6.88 7.57
C THR A 398 8.17 7.77 7.15
N ILE A 399 7.95 9.08 6.98
CA ILE A 399 9.00 10.08 6.71
C ILE A 399 9.93 10.23 7.92
N HIS A 400 9.37 10.23 9.13
CA HIS A 400 10.12 10.55 10.34
C HIS A 400 11.23 9.52 10.62
N MET A 401 11.01 8.23 10.39
CA MET A 401 11.99 7.19 10.70
C MET A 401 13.39 7.41 10.04
N PRO A 402 13.50 7.51 8.70
CA PRO A 402 14.81 7.72 8.07
C PRO A 402 15.37 9.11 8.31
N VAL A 403 14.52 10.14 8.45
CA VAL A 403 14.96 11.52 8.71
C VAL A 403 15.55 11.64 10.11
N ALA A 404 14.89 11.10 11.12
CA ALA A 404 15.39 11.10 12.50
C ALA A 404 16.71 10.34 12.60
N TYR A 405 16.82 9.18 11.95
CA TYR A 405 18.09 8.45 11.90
C TYR A 405 19.22 9.29 11.29
N GLY A 406 18.99 9.91 10.13
CA GLY A 406 20.01 10.72 9.46
C GLY A 406 20.42 11.97 10.26
N LEU A 407 19.50 12.59 10.99
CA LEU A 407 19.78 13.72 11.88
C LEU A 407 20.56 13.28 13.13
N VAL A 408 20.10 12.24 13.84
CA VAL A 408 20.76 11.75 15.06
C VAL A 408 22.18 11.24 14.76
N ALA A 409 22.36 10.56 13.63
CA ALA A 409 23.69 10.07 13.24
C ALA A 409 24.61 11.15 12.65
N GLY A 410 24.07 12.35 12.36
CA GLY A 410 24.81 13.50 11.86
C GLY A 410 25.14 14.56 12.92
N MET A 411 24.55 14.46 14.11
CA MET A 411 24.98 15.16 15.33
C MET A 411 26.20 14.45 15.93
#